data_AF-A0A822FSW6-F1
#
_entry.id   AF-A0A822FSW6-F1
#
_cell.length_a   1.000
_cell.length_b   1.000
_cell.length_c   1.000
_cell.angle_alpha   90.00
_cell.angle_beta   90.00
_cell.angle_gamma   90.00
#
_symmetry.space_group_name_H-M   'P 1'
#
loop_
_entity.id
_entity.type
_entity.pdbx_description
1 polymer ?
#
loop_
_entity_poly.entity_id
_entity_poly.type
_entity_poly.pdbx_seq_one_letter_code
_entity_poly.pdbx_strand_id
1 'polypeptide(L)'
;TFLKYGVTALVRVSEETYDSKLIEAAGIKFYHLEYPDGSAPDSSVRKKWLNIVKENKNGCIAVHCIHGLGRSPVLVAMALREAGMNPQESIDFVRKRRRGSFNIRQLEFLQKYHSDHRLIDKHVGCVIM
;
A
#
# COMPACT_ATOMS: atom_id res chain seq x y z
N THR A 1 10.54 -2.91 -16.32
CA THR A 1 9.14 -2.48 -16.52
C THR A 1 8.24 -3.32 -15.63
N PHE A 2 7.13 -2.79 -15.12
CA PHE A 2 6.20 -3.44 -14.16
C PHE A 2 5.90 -4.93 -14.43
N LEU A 3 5.82 -5.31 -15.71
CA LEU A 3 5.65 -6.70 -16.17
C LEU A 3 6.75 -7.67 -15.68
N LYS A 4 8.00 -7.21 -15.54
CA LYS A 4 9.12 -8.02 -15.03
C LYS A 4 8.91 -8.46 -13.58
N TYR A 5 8.18 -7.65 -12.81
CA TYR A 5 7.88 -7.92 -11.40
C TYR A 5 6.50 -8.56 -11.21
N GLY A 6 5.82 -8.95 -12.29
CA GLY A 6 4.49 -9.55 -12.22
C GLY A 6 3.44 -8.62 -11.63
N VAL A 7 3.60 -7.30 -11.81
CA VAL A 7 2.65 -6.30 -11.30
C VAL A 7 1.35 -6.41 -12.07
N THR A 8 0.27 -6.70 -11.36
CA THR A 8 -1.09 -6.84 -11.90
C THR A 8 -1.96 -5.62 -11.59
N ALA A 9 -1.57 -4.85 -10.56
CA ALA A 9 -2.26 -3.63 -10.16
C ALA A 9 -1.27 -2.52 -9.81
N LEU A 10 -1.56 -1.29 -10.23
CA LEU A 10 -0.81 -0.09 -9.90
C LEU A 10 -1.71 0.90 -9.15
N VAL A 11 -1.27 1.32 -7.98
CA VAL A 11 -1.98 2.27 -7.11
C VAL A 11 -1.18 3.57 -7.00
N ARG A 12 -1.78 4.65 -7.49
CA ARG A 12 -1.26 6.02 -7.36
C ARG A 12 -1.88 6.67 -6.12
N VAL A 13 -1.04 7.20 -5.23
CA VAL A 13 -1.49 7.92 -4.01
C VAL A 13 -1.22 9.42 -4.03
N SER A 14 -0.84 9.95 -5.18
CA SER A 14 -0.58 11.37 -5.42
C SER A 14 -1.49 11.94 -6.50
N GLU A 15 -1.34 13.24 -6.69
CA GLU A 15 -1.89 13.99 -7.82
C GLU A 15 -1.56 13.32 -9.16
N GLU A 16 -2.38 13.62 -10.16
CA GLU A 16 -2.25 13.11 -11.52
C GLU A 16 -1.09 13.75 -12.26
N THR A 17 -0.08 12.93 -12.58
CA THR A 17 1.14 13.36 -13.28
C THR A 17 1.30 12.72 -14.66
N TYR A 18 0.50 11.72 -15.00
CA TYR A 18 0.52 11.03 -16.30
C TYR A 18 -0.80 10.31 -16.56
N ASP A 19 -1.07 10.03 -17.84
CA ASP A 19 -2.25 9.29 -18.31
C ASP A 19 -2.11 7.78 -18.03
N SER A 20 -3.13 7.17 -17.43
CA SER A 20 -3.18 5.74 -17.09
C SER A 20 -3.37 4.82 -18.30
N LYS A 21 -3.72 5.37 -19.48
CA LYS A 21 -4.00 4.56 -20.68
C LYS A 21 -2.90 3.58 -21.05
N LEU A 22 -1.63 3.95 -20.90
CA LEU A 22 -0.50 3.06 -21.22
C LEU A 22 -0.38 1.88 -20.24
N ILE A 23 -0.75 2.10 -18.97
CA ILE A 23 -0.72 1.07 -17.93
C ILE A 23 -1.90 0.10 -18.11
N GLU A 24 -3.07 0.64 -18.40
CA GLU A 24 -4.27 -0.15 -18.67
C GLU A 24 -4.12 -0.96 -19.98
N ALA A 25 -3.53 -0.36 -21.03
CA ALA A 25 -3.22 -1.06 -22.27
C ALA A 25 -2.21 -2.21 -22.09
N ALA A 26 -1.36 -2.12 -21.06
CA ALA A 26 -0.45 -3.22 -20.68
C ALA A 26 -1.14 -4.31 -19.83
N GLY A 27 -2.47 -4.22 -19.61
CA GLY A 27 -3.24 -5.17 -18.82
C GLY A 27 -3.10 -4.99 -17.31
N ILE A 28 -2.52 -3.88 -16.84
CA ILE A 28 -2.35 -3.59 -15.42
C ILE A 28 -3.54 -2.76 -14.94
N LYS A 29 -4.21 -3.22 -13.87
CA LYS A 29 -5.32 -2.46 -13.26
C LYS A 29 -4.79 -1.19 -12.60
N PHE A 30 -5.31 -0.04 -12.99
CA PHE A 30 -4.90 1.24 -12.41
C PHE A 30 -5.91 1.72 -11.36
N TYR A 31 -5.41 2.18 -10.21
CA TYR A 31 -6.22 2.75 -9.14
C TYR A 31 -5.64 4.08 -8.67
N HIS A 32 -6.50 5.07 -8.46
CA HIS A 32 -6.11 6.37 -7.92
C HIS A 32 -6.71 6.55 -6.51
N LEU A 33 -5.83 6.57 -5.50
CA LEU A 33 -6.15 6.70 -4.08
C LEU A 33 -5.42 7.91 -3.48
N GLU A 34 -5.80 9.10 -3.92
CA GLU A 34 -5.16 10.34 -3.48
C GLU A 34 -5.45 10.65 -2.00
N TYR A 35 -4.42 11.10 -1.29
CA TYR A 35 -4.57 11.74 0.03
C TYR A 35 -3.40 12.71 0.30
N PRO A 36 -3.58 13.67 1.23
CA PRO A 36 -2.61 14.73 1.48
C PRO A 36 -1.22 14.22 1.86
N ASP A 37 -0.17 14.93 1.43
CA ASP A 37 1.19 14.55 1.77
C ASP A 37 1.47 14.73 3.26
N GLY A 38 2.27 13.81 3.80
CA GLY A 38 2.63 13.80 5.21
C GLY A 38 1.48 13.52 6.19
N SER A 39 0.26 13.27 5.70
CA SER A 39 -0.87 12.83 6.53
C SER A 39 -1.05 11.31 6.48
N ALA A 40 -1.94 10.82 7.35
CA ALA A 40 -2.49 9.47 7.23
C ALA A 40 -3.65 9.45 6.22
N PRO A 41 -3.92 8.30 5.57
CA PRO A 41 -5.08 8.15 4.70
C PRO A 41 -6.39 8.18 5.50
N ASP A 42 -7.43 8.77 4.93
CA ASP A 42 -8.76 8.79 5.53
C ASP A 42 -9.46 7.42 5.50
N SER A 43 -10.63 7.30 6.12
CA SER A 43 -11.35 6.02 6.21
C SER A 43 -11.82 5.49 4.86
N SER A 44 -12.08 6.37 3.88
CA SER A 44 -12.50 5.99 2.52
C SER A 44 -11.34 5.36 1.74
N VAL A 45 -10.19 6.04 1.74
CA VAL A 45 -8.94 5.57 1.13
C VAL A 45 -8.50 4.25 1.74
N ARG A 46 -8.55 4.12 3.08
CA ARG A 46 -8.21 2.86 3.76
C ARG A 46 -9.10 1.71 3.31
N LYS A 47 -10.42 1.90 3.27
CA LYS A 47 -11.35 0.84 2.84
C LYS A 47 -11.08 0.42 1.40
N LYS A 48 -10.90 1.39 0.48
CA LYS A 48 -10.59 1.10 -0.92
C LYS A 48 -9.27 0.35 -1.06
N TRP A 49 -8.22 0.80 -0.35
CA TRP A 49 -6.92 0.13 -0.34
C TRP A 49 -7.02 -1.33 0.09
N LEU A 50 -7.69 -1.60 1.22
CA LEU A 50 -7.82 -2.98 1.72
C LEU A 50 -8.64 -3.87 0.78
N ASN A 51 -9.66 -3.33 0.12
CA ASN A 51 -10.40 -4.06 -0.91
C ASN A 51 -9.50 -4.42 -2.09
N ILE A 52 -8.69 -3.48 -2.59
CA ILE A 52 -7.73 -3.74 -3.68
C ILE A 52 -6.75 -4.83 -3.28
N VAL A 53 -6.20 -4.78 -2.06
CA VAL A 53 -5.28 -5.82 -1.55
C VAL A 53 -5.97 -7.18 -1.49
N LYS A 54 -7.22 -7.23 -1.02
CA LYS A 54 -8.01 -8.46 -0.92
C LYS A 54 -8.36 -9.06 -2.29
N GLU A 55 -8.63 -8.23 -3.29
CA GLU A 55 -8.94 -8.65 -4.66
C GLU A 55 -7.70 -9.14 -5.42
N ASN A 56 -6.50 -8.69 -5.03
CA ASN A 56 -5.25 -8.98 -5.72
C ASN A 56 -4.32 -9.89 -4.89
N LYS A 57 -4.88 -10.84 -4.13
CA LYS A 57 -4.11 -11.77 -3.27
C LYS A 57 -3.01 -12.57 -3.99
N ASN A 58 -3.22 -12.90 -5.26
CA ASN A 58 -2.31 -13.73 -6.06
C ASN A 58 -1.42 -12.91 -7.01
N GLY A 59 -1.46 -11.57 -6.93
CA GLY A 59 -0.73 -10.67 -7.83
C GLY A 59 0.19 -9.72 -7.08
N CYS A 60 1.08 -9.06 -7.82
CA CYS A 60 1.90 -7.99 -7.24
C CYS A 60 1.19 -6.64 -7.41
N ILE A 61 1.05 -5.90 -6.31
CA ILE A 61 0.47 -4.56 -6.29
C ILE A 61 1.61 -3.55 -6.15
N ALA A 62 1.83 -2.73 -7.17
CA ALA A 62 2.75 -1.61 -7.09
C ALA A 62 2.03 -0.39 -6.51
N VAL A 63 2.61 0.25 -5.48
CA VAL A 63 2.08 1.51 -4.92
C VAL A 63 3.13 2.59 -5.10
N HIS A 64 2.74 3.72 -5.69
CA HIS A 64 3.65 4.84 -5.88
C HIS A 64 3.00 6.18 -5.56
N CYS A 65 3.86 7.14 -5.26
CA CYS A 65 3.57 8.55 -5.05
C CYS A 65 4.49 9.33 -6.02
N ILE A 66 4.62 10.64 -5.86
CA ILE A 66 5.60 11.45 -6.61
C ILE A 66 7.03 11.07 -6.16
N HIS A 67 7.32 11.19 -4.86
CA HIS A 67 8.65 10.90 -4.30
C HIS A 67 8.76 9.50 -3.66
N GLY A 68 7.63 8.83 -3.44
CA GLY A 68 7.58 7.45 -2.91
C GLY A 68 8.12 7.26 -1.48
N LEU A 69 8.30 8.33 -0.70
CA LEU A 69 8.94 8.27 0.64
C LEU A 69 7.95 8.24 1.82
N GLY A 70 6.80 8.90 1.71
CA GLY A 70 5.85 9.04 2.82
C GLY A 70 4.58 8.23 2.61
N ARG A 71 3.77 8.62 1.62
CA ARG A 71 2.41 8.09 1.43
C ARG A 71 2.41 6.59 1.11
N SER A 72 3.07 6.16 0.05
CA SER A 72 3.04 4.75 -0.39
C SER A 72 3.47 3.75 0.71
N PRO A 73 4.58 3.99 1.46
CA PRO A 73 4.95 3.16 2.60
C PRO A 73 3.86 3.00 3.67
N VAL A 74 3.02 4.01 3.91
CA VAL A 74 1.95 3.95 4.94
C VAL A 74 0.88 2.94 4.55
N LEU A 75 0.48 2.90 3.28
CA LEU A 75 -0.48 1.88 2.81
C LEU A 75 0.09 0.47 2.89
N VAL A 76 1.38 0.30 2.57
CA VAL A 76 2.06 -1.00 2.67
C VAL A 76 2.13 -1.48 4.12
N ALA A 77 2.55 -0.62 5.06
CA ALA A 77 2.58 -0.96 6.48
C ALA A 77 1.19 -1.29 7.05
N MET A 78 0.15 -0.60 6.58
CA MET A 78 -1.23 -0.91 6.95
C MET A 78 -1.68 -2.28 6.44
N ALA A 79 -1.35 -2.64 5.20
CA ALA A 79 -1.65 -3.97 4.67
C ALA A 79 -0.93 -5.07 5.46
N LEU A 80 0.34 -4.85 5.85
CA LEU A 80 1.09 -5.77 6.71
C LEU A 80 0.40 -5.97 8.07
N ARG A 81 -0.06 -4.88 8.69
CA ARG A 81 -0.82 -4.94 9.96
C ARG A 81 -2.12 -5.71 9.81
N GLU A 82 -2.88 -5.45 8.75
CA GLU A 82 -4.12 -6.17 8.46
C GLU A 82 -3.91 -7.65 8.14
N ALA A 83 -2.71 -8.01 7.67
CA ALA A 83 -2.25 -9.39 7.49
C ALA A 83 -1.71 -10.04 8.79
N GLY A 84 -1.76 -9.35 9.93
CA GLY A 84 -1.40 -9.88 11.24
C GLY A 84 0.00 -9.52 11.74
N MET A 85 0.75 -8.68 11.03
CA MET A 85 2.06 -8.22 11.51
C MET A 85 1.92 -7.20 12.64
N ASN A 86 2.80 -7.26 13.62
CA ASN A 86 2.78 -6.30 14.72
C ASN A 86 3.10 -4.88 14.23
N PRO A 87 2.63 -3.84 14.95
CA PRO A 87 2.85 -2.45 14.57
C PRO A 87 4.31 -2.11 14.28
N GLN A 88 5.18 -2.42 15.24
CA GLN A 88 6.60 -2.10 15.17
C GLN A 88 7.29 -2.91 14.06
N GLU A 89 6.96 -4.19 13.96
CA GLU A 89 7.48 -5.07 12.91
C GLU A 89 7.11 -4.57 11.51
N SER A 90 5.88 -4.09 11.31
CA SER A 90 5.44 -3.55 10.01
C SER A 90 6.25 -2.31 9.60
N ILE A 91 6.53 -1.43 10.56
CA ILE A 91 7.34 -0.22 10.34
C ILE A 91 8.78 -0.60 10.01
N ASP A 92 9.37 -1.51 10.79
CA ASP A 92 10.75 -1.95 10.63
C ASP A 92 10.95 -2.74 9.34
N PHE A 93 9.98 -3.56 8.95
CA PHE A 93 9.98 -4.30 7.69
C PHE A 93 10.06 -3.38 6.47
N VAL A 94 9.30 -2.29 6.50
CA VAL A 94 9.31 -1.28 5.43
C VAL A 94 10.61 -0.48 5.46
N ARG A 95 11.07 -0.05 6.64
CA ARG A 95 12.33 0.70 6.78
C ARG A 95 13.58 -0.08 6.37
N LYS A 96 13.59 -1.40 6.58
CA LYS A 96 14.66 -2.29 6.11
C LYS A 96 14.81 -2.24 4.57
N ARG A 97 13.70 -2.12 3.84
CA ARG A 97 13.68 -2.04 2.37
C ARG A 97 13.84 -0.62 1.84
N ARG A 98 13.34 0.37 2.59
CA ARG A 98 13.42 1.79 2.22
C ARG A 98 13.69 2.65 3.43
N ARG A 99 14.98 2.96 3.63
CA ARG A 99 15.45 3.84 4.70
C ARG A 99 14.81 5.23 4.57
N GLY A 100 14.53 5.88 5.70
CA GLY A 100 13.89 7.20 5.72
C GLY A 100 12.39 7.20 5.40
N SER A 101 11.74 6.03 5.33
CA SER A 101 10.28 5.96 5.22
C SER A 101 9.60 6.45 6.51
N PHE A 102 8.45 7.11 6.31
CA PHE A 102 7.56 7.68 7.33
C PHE A 102 8.06 8.95 8.02
N ASN A 103 7.15 9.92 8.16
CA ASN A 103 7.33 11.04 9.08
C ASN A 103 6.77 10.70 10.49
N ILE A 104 6.99 11.59 11.47
CA ILE A 104 6.53 11.39 12.85
C ILE A 104 5.00 11.18 12.94
N ARG A 105 4.20 11.98 12.24
CA ARG A 105 2.72 11.86 12.24
C ARG A 105 2.24 10.52 11.69
N GLN A 106 2.92 10.01 10.66
CA GLN A 106 2.62 8.72 10.04
C GLN A 106 3.01 7.56 10.95
N LEU A 107 4.12 7.67 11.70
CA LEU A 107 4.50 6.68 12.71
C LEU A 107 3.47 6.63 13.84
N GLU A 108 3.06 7.79 14.37
CA GLU A 108 2.03 7.86 15.40
C GLU A 108 0.71 7.22 14.94
N PHE A 109 0.31 7.50 13.69
CA PHE A 109 -0.85 6.85 13.08
C PHE A 109 -0.67 5.33 12.99
N LEU A 110 0.47 4.84 12.48
CA LEU A 110 0.73 3.41 12.34
C LEU A 110 0.85 2.70 13.69
N GLN A 111 1.26 3.39 14.76
CA GLN A 111 1.28 2.83 16.11
C GLN A 111 -0.14 2.73 16.69
N LYS A 112 -0.96 3.77 16.51
CA LYS A 112 -2.34 3.83 17.02
C LYS A 112 -3.35 3.06 16.17
N TYR A 113 -2.99 2.69 14.94
CA TYR A 113 -3.87 1.95 14.06
C TYR A 113 -4.28 0.62 14.69
N HIS A 114 -5.57 0.34 14.78
CA HIS A 114 -6.08 -0.97 15.18
C HIS A 114 -6.48 -1.73 13.92
N SER A 115 -5.92 -2.93 13.77
CA SER A 115 -6.23 -3.82 12.67
C SER A 115 -7.54 -4.53 12.95
N ASP A 116 -8.44 -4.51 11.97
CA ASP A 116 -9.65 -5.34 12.01
C ASP A 116 -9.38 -6.76 11.48
N HIS A 117 -8.13 -7.06 11.11
CA HIS A 117 -7.66 -8.32 10.57
C HIS A 117 -8.39 -8.74 9.29
N ARG A 118 -8.73 -7.75 8.45
CA ARG A 118 -9.55 -7.95 7.24
C ARG A 118 -8.84 -8.76 6.15
N LEU A 119 -7.53 -8.91 6.27
CA LEU A 119 -6.70 -9.68 5.35
C LEU A 119 -6.27 -11.04 5.93
N ILE A 120 -6.55 -11.33 7.20
CA ILE A 120 -6.40 -12.68 7.77
C ILE A 120 -7.61 -13.49 7.31
N ASP A 121 -7.47 -14.13 6.17
CA ASP A 121 -8.39 -15.18 5.80
C ASP A 121 -8.09 -16.38 6.71
N LYS A 122 -9.11 -16.96 7.36
CA LYS A 122 -8.92 -18.11 8.27
C LYS A 122 -8.36 -19.33 7.53
N HIS A 123 -8.31 -19.29 6.20
CA HIS A 123 -7.66 -20.27 5.34
C HIS A 123 -6.77 -19.53 4.32
N VAL A 124 -5.53 -20.00 4.18
CA VAL A 124 -4.52 -19.68 3.15
C VAL A 124 -3.51 -18.59 3.54
N GLY A 125 -2.23 -18.99 3.48
CA GLY A 125 -1.06 -18.24 3.91
C GLY A 125 -0.64 -17.08 3.01
N CYS A 126 0.05 -16.16 3.68
CA CYS A 126 0.97 -15.09 3.27
C CYS A 126 1.30 -14.93 1.77
N VAL A 127 1.35 -13.68 1.28
CA VAL A 127 2.53 -13.12 0.55
C VAL A 127 2.55 -11.58 0.70
N ILE A 128 3.63 -11.02 1.27
CA ILE A 128 4.17 -9.71 0.86
C ILE A 128 5.64 -9.93 0.49
N MET A 129 5.96 -9.91 -0.81
CA MET A 129 7.31 -9.72 -1.35
C MET A 129 7.31 -8.58 -2.35
#